data_AF-A0A6L6X5A6-F1
#
_entry.id   AF-A0A6L6X5A6-F1
#
_cell.length_a   1.000
_cell.length_b   1.000
_cell.length_c   1.000
_cell.angle_alpha   90.00
_cell.angle_beta   90.00
_cell.angle_gamma   90.00
#
_symmetry.space_group_name_H-M   'P 1'
#
loop_
_entity.id
_entity.type
_entity.pdbx_description
1 polymer ?
#
loop_
_entity_poly.entity_id
_entity_poly.type
_entity_poly.pdbx_seq_one_letter_code
_entity_poly.pdbx_strand_id
1 'polypeptide(L)'
;MPVSVPGDQQEIQKLVVDWLCEYLEIPEVSLTDNFLDLGGHSLLAMNINARVQQQYGQELDVKTLFEQSIGEAVAELHTRLTAAKTAA
;
A
#
# COMPACT_ATOMS: atom_id res chain seq x y z
N MET A 1 7.35 23.29 5.11
CA MET A 1 5.95 22.85 4.93
C MET A 1 5.76 21.64 5.84
N PRO A 2 4.86 21.68 6.84
CA PRO A 2 4.68 20.56 7.76
C PRO A 2 3.71 19.54 7.17
N VAL A 3 4.16 18.31 6.93
CA VAL A 3 3.24 17.17 6.81
C VAL A 3 3.36 16.35 8.09
N SER A 4 2.24 16.33 8.80
CA SER A 4 1.96 15.75 10.11
C SER A 4 2.45 14.32 10.30
N VAL A 5 2.95 13.99 11.48
CA VAL A 5 3.12 12.60 11.94
C VAL A 5 1.72 12.06 12.33
N PRO A 6 1.27 10.96 11.71
CA PRO A 6 1.20 9.68 12.42
C PRO A 6 2.11 8.67 11.71
N GLY A 7 3.23 8.34 12.36
CA GLY A 7 4.41 7.74 11.73
C GLY A 7 4.14 6.45 10.96
N ASP A 8 3.20 5.62 11.39
CA ASP A 8 2.96 4.32 10.77
C ASP A 8 2.18 4.41 9.44
N GLN A 9 1.09 5.19 9.37
CA GLN A 9 0.23 5.21 8.18
C GLN A 9 0.91 5.81 6.95
N GLN A 10 1.46 7.01 7.12
CA GLN A 10 2.10 7.73 6.01
C GLN A 10 3.38 7.03 5.56
N GLU A 11 4.08 6.35 6.47
CA GLU A 11 5.28 5.60 6.13
C GLU A 11 4.95 4.34 5.32
N ILE A 12 3.95 3.55 5.74
CA ILE A 12 3.44 2.41 4.93
C ILE A 12 3.02 2.91 3.55
N GLN A 13 2.31 4.02 3.51
CA GLN A 13 1.83 4.61 2.27
C GLN A 13 2.97 5.00 1.34
N LYS A 14 3.99 5.68 1.87
CA LYS A 14 5.14 6.13 1.11
C LYS A 14 5.97 4.95 0.60
N LEU A 15 6.13 3.90 1.40
CA LEU A 15 6.81 2.66 1.00
C LEU A 15 6.05 1.92 -0.10
N VAL A 16 4.73 1.80 0.05
CA VAL A 16 3.87 1.18 -0.97
C VAL A 16 3.95 1.99 -2.27
N VAL A 17 3.81 3.31 -2.21
CA VAL A 17 3.95 4.24 -3.36
C VAL A 17 5.33 4.15 -4.01
N ASP A 18 6.40 4.07 -3.22
CA ASP A 18 7.77 3.91 -3.72
C ASP A 18 7.92 2.61 -4.49
N TRP A 19 7.44 1.49 -3.93
CA TRP A 19 7.43 0.20 -4.63
C TRP A 19 6.60 0.25 -5.89
N LEU A 20 5.42 0.86 -5.86
CA LEU A 20 4.59 1.11 -7.03
C LEU A 20 5.35 1.89 -8.11
N CYS A 21 6.02 3.00 -7.77
CA CYS A 21 6.83 3.74 -8.72
C CYS A 21 7.97 2.89 -9.31
N GLU A 22 8.69 2.12 -8.48
CA GLU A 22 9.75 1.20 -8.94
C GLU A 22 9.19 0.16 -9.92
N TYR A 23 8.00 -0.35 -9.63
CA TYR A 23 7.38 -1.46 -10.34
C TYR A 23 6.64 -1.06 -11.62
N LEU A 24 6.03 0.13 -11.64
CA LEU A 24 5.30 0.69 -12.78
C LEU A 24 6.19 1.56 -13.67
N GLU A 25 7.44 1.82 -13.25
CA GLU A 25 8.39 2.69 -13.96
C GLU A 25 7.86 4.11 -14.20
N ILE A 26 7.09 4.64 -13.24
CA ILE A 26 6.47 5.97 -13.30
C ILE A 26 7.03 6.91 -12.22
N PRO A 27 7.06 8.23 -12.49
CA PRO A 27 7.73 9.19 -11.61
C PRO A 27 6.96 9.46 -10.31
N GLU A 28 5.63 9.39 -10.33
CA GLU A 28 4.81 9.66 -9.15
C GLU A 28 3.50 8.87 -9.21
N VAL A 29 3.12 8.29 -8.07
CA VAL A 29 1.85 7.59 -7.88
C VAL A 29 1.04 8.32 -6.81
N SER A 30 -0.20 8.67 -7.17
CA SER A 30 -1.14 9.27 -6.25
C SER A 30 -1.98 8.21 -5.54
N LEU A 31 -2.38 8.50 -4.31
CA LEU A 31 -3.18 7.60 -3.46
C LEU A 31 -4.64 7.50 -3.89
N THR A 32 -5.10 8.55 -4.54
CA THR A 32 -6.41 8.61 -5.19
C THR A 32 -6.40 7.87 -6.52
N ASP A 33 -5.21 7.50 -7.00
CA ASP A 33 -5.07 6.75 -8.22
C ASP A 33 -5.33 5.27 -7.97
N ASN A 34 -5.78 4.61 -9.02
CA ASN A 34 -6.15 3.22 -8.96
C ASN A 34 -5.05 2.38 -9.58
N PHE A 35 -4.70 1.26 -8.94
CA PHE A 35 -3.61 0.42 -9.41
C PHE A 35 -3.77 0.01 -10.87
N LEU A 36 -4.99 -0.34 -11.29
CA LEU A 36 -5.27 -0.72 -12.68
C LEU A 36 -5.09 0.44 -13.66
N ASP A 37 -5.48 1.66 -13.26
CA ASP A 37 -5.45 2.83 -14.14
C ASP A 37 -4.00 3.20 -14.51
N LEU A 38 -3.09 3.02 -13.55
CA LEU A 38 -1.65 3.20 -13.75
C LEU A 38 -0.99 2.09 -14.59
N GLY A 39 -1.69 0.97 -14.85
CA GLY A 39 -1.14 -0.20 -15.54
C GLY A 39 -0.76 -1.37 -14.62
N GLY A 40 -1.20 -1.35 -13.38
CA GLY A 40 -1.00 -2.42 -12.41
C GLY A 40 -1.75 -3.70 -12.78
N HIS A 41 -1.00 -4.78 -12.95
CA HIS A 41 -1.50 -6.12 -13.27
C HIS A 41 -1.20 -7.14 -12.15
N SER A 42 -1.86 -8.30 -12.14
CA SER A 42 -1.84 -9.26 -11.01
C SER A 42 -0.45 -9.68 -10.57
N LEU A 43 0.51 -9.80 -11.49
CA LEU A 43 1.92 -10.08 -11.18
C LEU A 43 2.55 -9.03 -10.25
N LEU A 44 2.20 -7.78 -10.49
CA LEU A 44 2.74 -6.65 -9.76
C LEU A 44 2.12 -6.54 -8.37
N ALA A 45 0.82 -6.80 -8.26
CA ALA A 45 0.16 -6.87 -6.97
C ALA A 45 0.65 -8.05 -6.14
N MET A 46 0.97 -9.20 -6.75
CA MET A 46 1.64 -10.30 -6.07
C MET A 46 3.01 -9.89 -5.53
N ASN A 47 3.81 -9.14 -6.31
CA ASN A 47 5.12 -8.63 -5.85
C ASN A 47 4.98 -7.67 -4.65
N ILE A 48 4.06 -6.70 -4.74
CA ILE A 48 3.77 -5.77 -3.63
C ILE A 48 3.27 -6.55 -2.41
N ASN A 49 2.33 -7.48 -2.59
CA ASN A 49 1.78 -8.26 -1.48
C ASN A 49 2.88 -9.08 -0.77
N ALA A 50 3.77 -9.74 -1.53
CA ALA A 50 4.92 -10.42 -0.96
C ALA A 50 5.82 -9.46 -0.15
N ARG A 51 6.07 -8.25 -0.66
CA ARG A 51 6.91 -7.23 0.02
C ARG A 51 6.25 -6.72 1.30
N VAL A 52 4.94 -6.43 1.26
CA VAL A 52 4.14 -6.04 2.43
C VAL A 52 4.15 -7.15 3.49
N GLN A 53 3.93 -8.39 3.08
CA GLN A 53 3.92 -9.55 3.98
C GLN A 53 5.28 -9.75 4.66
N GLN A 54 6.38 -9.62 3.94
CA GLN A 54 7.72 -9.74 4.51
C GLN A 54 8.03 -8.62 5.51
N GLN A 55 7.56 -7.39 5.25
CA GLN A 55 7.93 -6.22 6.03
C GLN A 55 7.01 -5.98 7.24
N TYR A 56 5.73 -6.31 7.11
CA TYR A 56 4.70 -6.04 8.13
C TYR A 56 4.05 -7.31 8.70
N GLY A 57 4.32 -8.49 8.13
CA GLY A 57 3.71 -9.75 8.56
C GLY A 57 2.22 -9.88 8.21
N GLN A 58 1.69 -8.99 7.36
CA GLN A 58 0.32 -9.08 6.83
C GLN A 58 0.30 -9.00 5.31
N GLU A 59 -0.66 -9.71 4.72
CA GLU A 59 -0.92 -9.65 3.29
C GLU A 59 -1.89 -8.50 2.96
N LEU A 60 -1.60 -7.82 1.85
CA LEU A 60 -2.48 -6.82 1.27
C LEU A 60 -3.33 -7.53 0.22
N ASP A 61 -4.65 -7.48 0.40
CA ASP A 61 -5.56 -8.17 -0.50
C ASP A 61 -5.52 -7.51 -1.88
N VAL A 62 -5.07 -8.28 -2.87
CA VAL A 62 -4.92 -7.81 -4.25
C VAL A 62 -6.27 -7.32 -4.78
N LYS A 63 -7.38 -7.91 -4.33
CA LYS A 63 -8.71 -7.48 -4.70
C LYS A 63 -9.01 -6.08 -4.17
N THR A 64 -8.68 -5.78 -2.91
CA THR A 64 -8.77 -4.41 -2.36
C THR A 64 -7.91 -3.42 -3.15
N LEU A 65 -6.69 -3.82 -3.54
CA LEU A 65 -5.81 -2.96 -4.34
C LEU A 65 -6.38 -2.67 -5.75
N PHE A 66 -7.18 -3.58 -6.28
CA PHE A 66 -7.82 -3.46 -7.60
C PHE A 66 -9.20 -2.79 -7.54
N GLU A 67 -9.95 -2.98 -6.46
CA GLU A 67 -11.30 -2.44 -6.27
C GLU A 67 -11.28 -1.04 -5.64
N GLN A 68 -10.25 -0.71 -4.87
CA GLN A 68 -10.11 0.57 -4.15
C GLN A 68 -8.90 1.38 -4.61
N SER A 69 -8.83 2.63 -4.16
CA SER A 69 -7.67 3.49 -4.41
C SER A 69 -6.47 3.04 -3.57
N ILE A 70 -5.25 3.35 -4.02
CA ILE A 70 -4.01 2.97 -3.32
C ILE A 70 -4.00 3.45 -1.85
N GLY A 71 -4.56 4.63 -1.58
CA GLY A 71 -4.71 5.17 -0.22
C GLY A 71 -5.64 4.35 0.66
N GLU A 72 -6.73 3.81 0.11
CA GLU A 72 -7.68 2.99 0.85
C GLU A 72 -7.09 1.62 1.20
N ALA A 73 -6.39 1.00 0.25
CA ALA A 73 -5.70 -0.27 0.47
C ALA A 73 -4.65 -0.16 1.60
N VAL A 74 -3.92 0.95 1.67
CA VAL A 74 -2.96 1.23 2.74
C VAL A 74 -3.65 1.52 4.08
N ALA A 75 -4.77 2.25 4.06
CA ALA A 75 -5.56 2.51 5.26
C ALA A 75 -6.11 1.22 5.87
N GLU A 76 -6.58 0.29 5.02
CA GLU A 76 -7.01 -1.04 5.43
C GLU A 76 -5.86 -1.82 6.08
N LEU A 77 -4.71 -1.90 5.41
CA LEU A 77 -3.53 -2.61 5.93
C LEU A 77 -3.13 -2.10 7.33
N HIS A 78 -3.05 -0.79 7.52
CA HIS A 78 -2.72 -0.22 8.83
C HIS A 78 -3.79 -0.48 9.88
N THR A 79 -5.07 -0.40 9.50
CA THR A 79 -6.17 -0.75 10.41
C THR A 79 -6.01 -2.19 10.89
N ARG A 80 -5.66 -3.11 9.99
CA ARG A 80 -5.40 -4.52 10.32
C ARG A 80 -4.16 -4.68 11.19
N LEU A 81 -3.06 -3.97 10.91
CA LEU A 81 -1.84 -4.00 11.73
C LEU A 81 -2.09 -3.46 13.15
N THR A 82 -2.83 -2.37 13.26
CA THR A 82 -3.21 -1.77 14.55
C THR A 82 -4.13 -2.70 15.33
N ALA A 83 -5.12 -3.31 14.67
CA ALA A 83 -6.02 -4.28 15.29
C ALA A 83 -5.28 -5.53 15.80
N ALA A 84 -4.35 -6.07 15.01
CA ALA A 84 -3.53 -7.21 15.41
C ALA A 84 -2.63 -6.90 16.61
N LYS A 85 -2.06 -5.67 16.67
CA LYS A 85 -1.20 -5.22 17.76
C LYS A 85 -1.96 -4.90 19.06
N THR A 86 -3.25 -4.59 18.97
CA THR A 86 -4.11 -4.30 20.13
C THR A 86 -4.69 -5.57 20.76
N ALA A 87 -4.71 -6.68 20.01
CA ALA A 87 -5.22 -7.98 20.47
C ALA A 87 -4.16 -8.87 21.15
N ALA A 88 -2.93 -8.38 21.33
CA ALA A 88 -1.80 -9.06 21.98
C ALA A 88 -1.36 -8.30 23.24
#